data_AF-A0A514ZAA0-F1
#
_entry.id   AF-A0A514ZAA0-F1
#
_cell.length_a   1.000
_cell.length_b   1.000
_cell.length_c   1.000
_cell.angle_alpha   90.00
_cell.angle_beta   90.00
_cell.angle_gamma   90.00
#
_symmetry.space_group_name_H-M   'P 1'
#
loop_
_entity.id
_entity.type
_entity.pdbx_description
1 polymer ?
#
loop_
_entity_poly.entity_id
_entity_poly.type
_entity_poly.pdbx_seq_one_letter_code
_entity_poly.pdbx_strand_id
1 'polypeptide(L)'
;MDKDYLKTRFEVEEFEKLKKKLVRYECALDIVRTQLSNLEAYYNNFEPVNPIEHIKYRIKSPESIAGKLKKKNLPITAEAAEEFLSDVAGIRIICAYAKNIYEIVEIIKNQEDFKVVSEKDYLKNVKESGYRSYHMILEVNIGKLFGEKTCRVEVQLRTSAMDFWATLEHKVRYKYDGKIPEKLSNELQNCSKQINELDERMYLIHKVVDMINQSEVDIERIGY
;
A
#
# COMPACT_ATOMS: atom_id res chain seq x y z
N MET A 1 -19.96 -10.72 15.15
CA MET A 1 -19.45 -12.12 15.16
C MET A 1 -18.45 -12.19 16.30
N ASP A 2 -18.35 -13.32 16.98
CA ASP A 2 -17.42 -13.40 18.10
C ASP A 2 -15.98 -13.19 17.62
N LYS A 3 -15.18 -12.44 18.38
CA LYS A 3 -13.78 -12.06 18.05
C LYS A 3 -12.82 -13.25 18.13
N ASP A 4 -13.32 -14.46 17.96
CA ASP A 4 -12.63 -15.72 18.13
C ASP A 4 -11.47 -15.90 17.14
N TYR A 5 -11.48 -15.17 16.01
CA TYR A 5 -10.33 -15.09 15.11
C TYR A 5 -9.12 -14.35 15.71
N LEU A 6 -9.30 -13.48 16.71
CA LEU A 6 -8.21 -12.75 17.38
C LEU A 6 -7.43 -13.64 18.36
N LYS A 7 -8.05 -14.71 18.84
CA LYS A 7 -7.38 -15.72 19.68
C LYS A 7 -6.76 -16.84 18.84
N THR A 8 -6.96 -16.80 17.53
CA THR A 8 -6.52 -17.87 16.64
C THR A 8 -5.01 -17.81 16.51
N ARG A 9 -4.39 -18.97 16.74
CA ARG A 9 -2.94 -19.15 16.69
C ARG A 9 -2.63 -20.36 15.81
N PHE A 10 -1.43 -20.36 15.28
CA PHE A 10 -0.88 -21.57 14.67
C PHE A 10 -0.57 -22.58 15.77
N GLU A 11 -0.78 -23.86 15.46
CA GLU A 11 -0.17 -24.95 16.22
C GLU A 11 1.36 -24.83 16.18
N VAL A 12 2.04 -25.35 17.19
CA VAL A 12 3.50 -25.16 17.38
C VAL A 12 4.29 -25.59 16.14
N GLU A 13 3.96 -26.74 15.56
CA GLU A 13 4.63 -27.25 14.36
C GLU A 13 4.43 -26.36 13.13
N GLU A 14 3.21 -25.88 12.93
CA GLU A 14 2.86 -24.98 11.82
C GLU A 14 3.48 -23.58 12.01
N PHE A 15 3.62 -23.14 13.25
CA PHE A 15 4.29 -21.89 13.58
C PHE A 15 5.78 -21.92 13.21
N GLU A 16 6.47 -23.02 13.49
CA GLU A 16 7.89 -23.19 13.10
C GLU A 16 8.07 -23.25 11.58
N LYS A 17 7.14 -23.90 10.86
CA LYS A 17 7.11 -23.84 9.39
C LYS A 17 6.88 -22.41 8.89
N LEU A 18 5.93 -21.70 9.49
CA LEU A 18 5.60 -20.33 9.11
C LEU A 18 6.81 -19.41 9.27
N LYS A 19 7.54 -19.47 10.40
CA LYS A 19 8.77 -18.67 10.61
C LYS A 19 9.75 -18.81 9.46
N LYS A 20 10.02 -20.04 9.00
CA LYS A 20 10.90 -20.30 7.85
C LYS A 20 10.38 -19.66 6.56
N LYS A 21 9.07 -19.58 6.38
CA LYS A 21 8.46 -18.90 5.23
C LYS A 21 8.49 -17.38 5.37
N LEU A 22 8.36 -16.83 6.58
CA LEU A 22 8.45 -15.39 6.83
C LEU A 22 9.81 -14.84 6.41
N VAL A 23 10.90 -15.58 6.62
CA VAL A 23 12.24 -15.19 6.11
C VAL A 23 12.23 -15.01 4.58
N ARG A 24 11.48 -15.85 3.84
CA ARG A 24 11.36 -15.69 2.38
C ARG A 24 10.64 -14.38 2.01
N TYR A 25 9.62 -14.01 2.77
CA TYR A 25 8.91 -12.74 2.61
C TYR A 25 9.79 -11.55 2.99
N GLU A 26 10.69 -11.67 3.97
CA GLU A 26 11.72 -10.66 4.28
C GLU A 26 12.64 -10.45 3.09
N CYS A 27 13.19 -11.53 2.52
CA CYS A 27 14.04 -11.43 1.34
C CYS A 27 13.31 -10.79 0.15
N ALA A 28 12.05 -11.19 -0.11
CA ALA A 28 11.26 -10.60 -1.18
C ALA A 28 10.99 -9.10 -0.96
N LEU A 29 10.73 -8.69 0.28
CA LEU A 29 10.59 -7.27 0.63
C LEU A 29 11.88 -6.52 0.39
N ASP A 30 13.02 -7.06 0.79
CA ASP A 30 14.31 -6.38 0.63
C ASP A 30 14.68 -6.17 -0.84
N ILE A 31 14.39 -7.14 -1.72
CA ILE A 31 14.58 -6.99 -3.17
C ILE A 31 13.76 -5.82 -3.71
N VAL A 32 12.45 -5.76 -3.39
CA VAL A 32 11.60 -4.67 -3.86
C VAL A 32 12.03 -3.33 -3.23
N ARG A 33 12.44 -3.34 -1.96
CA ARG A 33 12.94 -2.14 -1.27
C ARG A 33 14.20 -1.59 -1.93
N THR A 34 15.14 -2.44 -2.32
CA THR A 34 16.33 -2.01 -3.04
C THR A 34 15.96 -1.30 -4.35
N GLN A 35 15.01 -1.84 -5.11
CA GLN A 35 14.55 -1.18 -6.34
C GLN A 35 13.86 0.16 -6.07
N LEU A 36 13.05 0.23 -5.03
CA LEU A 36 12.41 1.49 -4.64
C LEU A 36 13.42 2.53 -4.11
N SER A 37 14.45 2.11 -3.38
CA SER A 37 15.52 3.01 -2.93
C SER A 37 16.38 3.52 -4.08
N ASN A 38 16.62 2.70 -5.11
CA ASN A 38 17.27 3.15 -6.35
C ASN A 38 16.41 4.20 -7.05
N LEU A 39 15.09 4.02 -7.07
CA LEU A 39 14.15 4.97 -7.63
C LEU A 39 14.15 6.31 -6.86
N GLU A 40 14.09 6.26 -5.52
CA GLU A 40 14.20 7.45 -4.67
C GLU A 40 15.54 8.18 -4.91
N ALA A 41 16.64 7.44 -5.03
CA ALA A 41 17.95 8.01 -5.32
C ALA A 41 17.98 8.66 -6.71
N TYR A 42 17.38 8.06 -7.72
CA TYR A 42 17.26 8.67 -9.05
C TYR A 42 16.52 10.00 -8.98
N TYR A 43 15.30 10.02 -8.44
CA TYR A 43 14.50 11.25 -8.37
C TYR A 43 15.17 12.35 -7.56
N ASN A 44 15.79 12.02 -6.43
CA ASN A 44 16.47 13.01 -5.59
C ASN A 44 17.68 13.67 -6.25
N ASN A 45 18.32 13.01 -7.22
CA ASN A 45 19.53 13.52 -7.87
C ASN A 45 19.28 14.10 -9.28
N PHE A 46 18.27 13.61 -9.98
CA PHE A 46 18.07 13.93 -11.40
C PHE A 46 16.76 14.66 -11.70
N GLU A 47 15.81 14.68 -10.77
CA GLU A 47 14.52 15.32 -10.99
C GLU A 47 14.30 16.48 -10.00
N PRO A 48 13.60 17.56 -10.41
CA PRO A 48 13.35 18.70 -9.51
C PRO A 48 12.47 18.34 -8.30
N VAL A 49 11.63 17.33 -8.44
CA VAL A 49 10.64 16.93 -7.43
C VAL A 49 10.62 15.41 -7.33
N ASN A 50 10.74 14.89 -6.11
CA ASN A 50 10.56 13.47 -5.86
C ASN A 50 9.07 13.15 -5.68
N PRO A 51 8.47 12.29 -6.53
CA PRO A 51 7.08 11.87 -6.40
C PRO A 51 6.78 11.04 -5.14
N ILE A 52 7.80 10.44 -4.52
CA ILE A 52 7.71 9.60 -3.32
C ILE A 52 8.09 10.45 -2.10
N GLU A 53 7.17 10.57 -1.15
CA GLU A 53 7.46 11.21 0.14
C GLU A 53 8.15 10.25 1.11
N HIS A 54 7.59 9.05 1.24
CA HIS A 54 8.14 8.01 2.09
C HIS A 54 7.57 6.63 1.80
N ILE A 55 8.34 5.59 2.14
CA ILE A 55 7.96 4.20 1.94
C ILE A 55 7.92 3.48 3.29
N LYS A 56 6.81 2.79 3.57
CA LYS A 56 6.65 1.91 4.73
C LYS A 56 6.61 0.48 4.25
N TYR A 57 7.26 -0.42 4.96
CA TYR A 57 7.20 -1.86 4.71
C TYR A 57 6.84 -2.59 5.99
N ARG A 58 6.24 -3.76 5.86
CA ARG A 58 5.90 -4.62 6.99
C ARG A 58 5.75 -6.06 6.56
N ILE A 59 5.97 -6.94 7.52
CA ILE A 59 5.49 -8.32 7.48
C ILE A 59 4.33 -8.46 8.44
N LYS A 60 3.30 -9.18 7.98
CA LYS A 60 2.13 -9.45 8.79
C LYS A 60 2.49 -10.36 9.96
N SER A 61 2.02 -10.01 11.17
CA SER A 61 2.26 -10.85 12.34
C SER A 61 1.60 -12.23 12.18
N PRO A 62 2.17 -13.30 12.76
CA PRO A 62 1.58 -14.63 12.74
C PRO A 62 0.11 -14.66 13.19
N GLU A 63 -0.26 -13.89 14.21
CA GLU A 63 -1.65 -13.80 14.71
C GLU A 63 -2.56 -13.16 13.65
N SER A 64 -2.06 -12.14 12.96
CA SER A 64 -2.79 -11.47 11.88
C SER A 64 -2.93 -12.37 10.64
N ILE A 65 -1.95 -13.23 10.37
CA ILE A 65 -2.01 -14.26 9.32
C ILE A 65 -3.08 -15.31 9.69
N ALA A 66 -2.98 -15.89 10.89
CA ALA A 66 -3.93 -16.89 11.38
C ALA A 66 -5.37 -16.36 11.39
N GLY A 67 -5.57 -15.15 11.90
CA GLY A 67 -6.87 -14.49 11.90
C GLY A 67 -7.43 -14.25 10.50
N LYS A 68 -6.57 -13.98 9.50
CA LYS A 68 -7.00 -13.81 8.11
C LYS A 68 -7.35 -15.14 7.43
N LEU A 69 -6.60 -16.21 7.71
CA LEU A 69 -6.93 -17.57 7.25
C LEU A 69 -8.29 -18.02 7.81
N LYS A 70 -8.49 -17.87 9.12
CA LYS A 70 -9.77 -18.22 9.75
C LYS A 70 -10.95 -17.40 9.21
N LYS A 71 -10.78 -16.08 9.00
CA LYS A 71 -11.82 -15.23 8.37
C LYS A 71 -12.19 -15.69 6.95
N LYS A 72 -11.26 -16.33 6.25
CA LYS A 72 -11.47 -16.91 4.92
C LYS A 72 -11.94 -18.37 4.99
N ASN A 73 -12.19 -18.92 6.18
CA ASN A 73 -12.48 -20.35 6.41
C ASN A 73 -11.41 -21.30 5.81
N LEU A 74 -10.14 -20.89 5.88
CA LEU A 74 -8.99 -21.68 5.41
C LEU A 74 -8.29 -22.38 6.58
N PRO A 75 -7.58 -23.50 6.32
CA PRO A 75 -6.71 -24.14 7.31
C PRO A 75 -5.66 -23.16 7.84
N ILE A 76 -5.38 -23.21 9.14
CA ILE A 76 -4.37 -22.37 9.79
C ILE A 76 -3.01 -23.09 9.69
N THR A 77 -2.49 -23.17 8.47
CA THR A 77 -1.20 -23.81 8.16
C THR A 77 -0.27 -22.86 7.42
N ALA A 78 1.04 -23.13 7.48
CA ALA A 78 2.04 -22.34 6.78
C ALA A 78 1.89 -22.44 5.25
N GLU A 79 1.41 -23.58 4.74
CA GLU A 79 1.09 -23.81 3.33
C GLU A 79 -0.10 -22.96 2.88
N ALA A 80 -1.20 -22.97 3.64
CA ALA A 80 -2.36 -22.16 3.31
C ALA A 80 -2.05 -20.65 3.33
N ALA A 81 -1.16 -20.21 4.23
CA ALA A 81 -0.69 -18.83 4.25
C ALA A 81 0.04 -18.46 2.95
N GLU A 82 0.96 -19.31 2.49
CA GLU A 82 1.77 -19.10 1.27
C GLU A 82 0.89 -19.10 0.00
N GLU A 83 -0.07 -20.01 -0.08
CA GLU A 83 -0.91 -20.20 -1.27
C GLU A 83 -2.00 -19.12 -1.42
N PHE A 84 -2.70 -18.79 -0.33
CA PHE A 84 -3.94 -18.01 -0.38
C PHE A 84 -3.83 -16.55 0.10
N LEU A 85 -2.69 -16.16 0.69
CA LEU A 85 -2.48 -14.79 1.17
C LEU A 85 -1.40 -14.08 0.34
N SER A 86 -1.81 -13.00 -0.32
CA SER A 86 -0.91 -12.15 -1.11
C SER A 86 -0.34 -10.95 -0.35
N ASP A 87 -0.83 -10.69 0.87
CA ASP A 87 -0.49 -9.52 1.71
C ASP A 87 0.31 -9.90 2.98
N VAL A 88 1.08 -11.00 2.92
CA VAL A 88 1.98 -11.37 4.02
C VAL A 88 3.14 -10.38 4.10
N ALA A 89 3.77 -10.11 2.97
CA ALA A 89 4.67 -8.99 2.75
C ALA A 89 3.88 -7.81 2.17
N GLY A 90 4.03 -6.62 2.77
CA GLY A 90 3.35 -5.42 2.32
C GLY A 90 4.26 -4.20 2.29
N ILE A 91 4.24 -3.48 1.18
CA ILE A 91 4.89 -2.18 0.98
C ILE A 91 3.79 -1.13 0.78
N ARG A 92 3.98 0.03 1.39
CA ARG A 92 3.15 1.20 1.18
C ARG A 92 4.02 2.36 0.72
N ILE A 93 3.77 2.83 -0.49
CA ILE A 93 4.44 3.98 -1.08
C ILE A 93 3.51 5.17 -0.90
N ILE A 94 3.97 6.17 -0.17
CA ILE A 94 3.25 7.44 0.01
C ILE A 94 3.81 8.45 -1.00
N CYS A 95 2.97 8.83 -1.94
CA CYS A 95 3.27 9.80 -2.97
C CYS A 95 2.79 11.19 -2.56
N ALA A 96 3.47 12.23 -3.07
CA ALA A 96 3.09 13.61 -2.82
C ALA A 96 1.69 13.92 -3.37
N TYR A 97 1.39 13.44 -4.58
CA TYR A 97 0.10 13.67 -5.23
C TYR A 97 -0.47 12.40 -5.87
N ALA A 98 -1.80 12.39 -6.03
CA ALA A 98 -2.52 11.26 -6.62
C ALA A 98 -2.07 10.96 -8.07
N LYS A 99 -1.61 11.98 -8.81
CA LYS A 99 -1.10 11.78 -10.18
C LYS A 99 0.22 11.02 -10.21
N ASN A 100 1.11 11.25 -9.23
CA ASN A 100 2.38 10.54 -9.14
C ASN A 100 2.22 9.05 -8.84
N ILE A 101 1.07 8.63 -8.29
CA ILE A 101 0.79 7.20 -8.08
C ILE A 101 0.89 6.44 -9.41
N TYR A 102 0.31 6.96 -10.49
CA TYR A 102 0.35 6.28 -11.79
C TYR A 102 1.75 6.27 -12.40
N GLU A 103 2.54 7.31 -12.18
CA GLU A 103 3.95 7.37 -12.60
C GLU A 103 4.76 6.25 -11.94
N ILE A 104 4.67 6.10 -10.62
CA ILE A 104 5.35 5.04 -9.89
C ILE A 104 4.84 3.65 -10.28
N VAL A 105 3.52 3.50 -10.50
CA VAL A 105 2.93 2.24 -10.98
C VAL A 105 3.55 1.80 -12.32
N GLU A 106 3.67 2.71 -13.28
CA GLU A 106 4.26 2.39 -14.59
C GLU A 106 5.76 2.07 -14.47
N ILE A 107 6.50 2.78 -13.61
CA ILE A 107 7.91 2.47 -13.36
C ILE A 107 8.08 1.07 -12.76
N ILE A 108 7.25 0.71 -11.78
CA ILE A 108 7.20 -0.62 -11.19
C ILE A 108 6.89 -1.65 -12.29
N LYS A 109 5.83 -1.44 -13.09
CA LYS A 109 5.45 -2.39 -14.17
C LYS A 109 6.55 -2.66 -15.19
N ASN A 110 7.44 -1.69 -15.41
CA ASN A 110 8.54 -1.80 -16.36
C ASN A 110 9.83 -2.41 -15.77
N GLN A 111 9.86 -2.76 -14.48
CA GLN A 111 11.02 -3.44 -13.91
C GLN A 111 11.03 -4.93 -14.26
N GLU A 112 12.20 -5.44 -14.63
CA GLU A 112 12.38 -6.87 -14.97
C GLU A 112 12.43 -7.78 -13.73
N ASP A 113 12.79 -7.24 -12.56
CA ASP A 113 13.01 -8.00 -11.33
C ASP A 113 11.74 -8.59 -10.70
N PHE A 114 10.57 -8.11 -11.11
CA PHE A 114 9.30 -8.57 -10.55
C PHE A 114 8.17 -8.58 -11.57
N LYS A 115 7.28 -9.57 -11.42
CA LYS A 115 6.11 -9.74 -12.26
C LYS A 115 4.87 -9.18 -11.57
N VAL A 116 4.13 -8.32 -12.24
CA VAL A 116 2.83 -7.85 -11.75
C VAL A 116 1.78 -8.95 -11.96
N VAL A 117 1.22 -9.47 -10.86
CA VAL A 117 0.24 -10.56 -10.87
C VAL A 117 -1.20 -10.03 -10.93
N SER A 118 -1.47 -8.94 -10.23
CA SER A 118 -2.79 -8.33 -10.21
C SER A 118 -2.74 -6.88 -9.79
N GLU A 119 -3.68 -6.08 -10.30
CA GLU A 119 -3.81 -4.66 -10.00
C GLU A 119 -5.25 -4.33 -9.61
N LYS A 120 -5.42 -3.41 -8.67
CA LYS A 120 -6.73 -2.87 -8.29
C LYS A 120 -6.62 -1.36 -8.09
N ASP A 121 -7.24 -0.63 -9.00
CA ASP A 121 -7.30 0.82 -8.98
C ASP A 121 -8.55 1.30 -8.23
N TYR A 122 -8.38 1.62 -6.95
CA TYR A 122 -9.41 2.28 -6.14
C TYR A 122 -9.31 3.81 -6.14
N LEU A 123 -8.44 4.39 -6.97
CA LEU A 123 -8.47 5.82 -7.27
C LEU A 123 -9.58 6.10 -8.28
N LYS A 124 -9.66 5.27 -9.33
CA LYS A 124 -10.72 5.33 -10.34
C LYS A 124 -12.01 4.66 -9.86
N ASN A 125 -11.92 3.47 -9.27
CA ASN A 125 -13.07 2.70 -8.79
C ASN A 125 -13.14 2.77 -7.26
N VAL A 126 -13.46 3.96 -6.74
CA VAL A 126 -13.55 4.22 -5.31
C VAL A 126 -14.57 3.29 -4.66
N LYS A 127 -14.22 2.67 -3.53
CA LYS A 127 -15.18 1.82 -2.79
C LYS A 127 -16.32 2.66 -2.23
N GLU A 128 -17.48 2.04 -2.02
CA GLU A 128 -18.63 2.68 -1.35
C GLU A 128 -18.27 3.31 0.00
N SER A 129 -17.31 2.73 0.72
CA SER A 129 -16.81 3.29 1.99
C SER A 129 -16.06 4.62 1.85
N GLY A 130 -15.71 5.05 0.64
CA GLY A 130 -14.80 6.16 0.36
C GLY A 130 -13.32 5.74 0.31
N TYR A 131 -13.01 4.45 0.33
CA TYR A 131 -11.62 3.99 0.30
C TYR A 131 -10.95 4.23 -1.05
N ARG A 132 -9.77 4.87 -1.01
CA ARG A 132 -8.91 5.19 -2.18
C ARG A 132 -7.48 4.68 -1.96
N SER A 133 -6.91 4.03 -2.96
CA SER A 133 -5.53 3.52 -3.02
C SER A 133 -5.32 2.84 -4.38
N TYR A 134 -4.08 2.67 -4.81
CA TYR A 134 -3.74 1.74 -5.90
C TYR A 134 -3.07 0.50 -5.32
N HIS A 135 -3.56 -0.70 -5.61
CA HIS A 135 -2.98 -1.95 -5.11
C HIS A 135 -2.37 -2.76 -6.24
N MET A 136 -1.15 -3.23 -6.03
CA MET A 136 -0.46 -4.16 -6.92
C MET A 136 -0.02 -5.38 -6.11
N ILE A 137 -0.12 -6.56 -6.71
CA ILE A 137 0.52 -7.77 -6.19
C ILE A 137 1.68 -8.08 -7.11
N LEU A 138 2.89 -8.02 -6.56
CA LEU A 138 4.13 -8.39 -7.25
C LEU A 138 4.49 -9.82 -6.91
N GLU A 139 5.03 -10.56 -7.88
CA GLU A 139 5.69 -11.84 -7.69
C GLU A 139 7.19 -11.63 -7.88
N VAL A 140 7.94 -11.86 -6.80
CA VAL A 140 9.36 -11.53 -6.67
C VAL A 140 10.16 -12.80 -6.56
N ASN A 141 11.20 -12.96 -7.39
CA ASN A 141 12.11 -14.10 -7.31
C ASN A 141 13.13 -13.88 -6.18
N ILE A 142 13.18 -14.80 -5.21
CA ILE A 142 14.10 -14.70 -4.05
C ILE A 142 15.39 -15.51 -4.23
N GLY A 143 15.66 -15.99 -5.45
CA GLY A 143 16.89 -16.63 -5.84
C GLY A 143 17.05 -18.09 -5.39
N LYS A 144 18.24 -18.63 -5.66
CA LYS A 144 18.55 -20.07 -5.52
C LYS A 144 18.68 -20.55 -4.07
N LEU A 145 18.98 -19.66 -3.13
CA LEU A 145 19.11 -20.03 -1.70
C LEU A 145 17.85 -20.73 -1.17
N PHE A 146 16.69 -20.37 -1.72
CA PHE A 146 15.39 -20.96 -1.37
C PHE A 146 14.83 -21.91 -2.45
N GLY A 147 15.66 -22.32 -3.41
CA GLY A 147 15.29 -23.23 -4.50
C GLY A 147 14.54 -22.55 -5.65
N GLU A 148 14.97 -21.35 -6.08
CA GLU A 148 14.35 -20.57 -7.16
C GLU A 148 12.84 -20.36 -6.95
N LYS A 149 12.50 -19.92 -5.73
CA LYS A 149 11.12 -19.64 -5.37
C LYS A 149 10.76 -18.20 -5.67
N THR A 150 9.47 -17.99 -5.88
CA THR A 150 8.88 -16.67 -5.90
C THR A 150 8.06 -16.41 -4.63
N CYS A 151 7.91 -15.15 -4.27
CA CYS A 151 7.09 -14.71 -3.15
C CYS A 151 6.24 -13.51 -3.57
N ARG A 152 5.00 -13.46 -3.05
CA ARG A 152 4.09 -12.35 -3.33
C ARG A 152 4.32 -11.20 -2.36
N VAL A 153 4.41 -9.98 -2.91
CA VAL A 153 4.49 -8.73 -2.15
C VAL A 153 3.33 -7.84 -2.58
N GLU A 154 2.51 -7.39 -1.63
CA GLU A 154 1.47 -6.40 -1.89
C GLU A 154 2.07 -5.00 -1.82
N VAL A 155 1.98 -4.23 -2.89
CA VAL A 155 2.34 -2.81 -2.94
C VAL A 155 1.07 -1.97 -2.94
N GLN A 156 0.96 -1.05 -2.00
CA GLN A 156 -0.14 -0.10 -1.91
C GLN A 156 0.39 1.32 -2.13
N LEU A 157 -0.09 2.01 -3.15
CA LEU A 157 0.25 3.41 -3.40
C LEU A 157 -0.89 4.32 -2.98
N ARG A 158 -0.55 5.43 -2.30
CA ARG A 158 -1.48 6.39 -1.70
C ARG A 158 -0.86 7.77 -1.62
N THR A 159 -1.68 8.80 -1.48
CA THR A 159 -1.23 10.10 -0.94
C THR A 159 -1.18 10.06 0.58
N SER A 160 -0.51 11.05 1.18
CA SER A 160 -0.50 11.22 2.64
C SER A 160 -1.92 11.34 3.22
N ALA A 161 -2.82 12.05 2.55
CA ALA A 161 -4.20 12.21 3.00
C ALA A 161 -5.03 10.92 2.86
N MET A 162 -4.83 10.15 1.78
CA MET A 162 -5.44 8.81 1.62
C MET A 162 -4.97 7.83 2.71
N ASP A 163 -3.68 7.85 3.08
CA ASP A 163 -3.16 6.97 4.13
C ASP A 163 -3.71 7.32 5.52
N PHE A 164 -3.82 8.62 5.80
CA PHE A 164 -4.44 9.11 7.03
C PHE A 164 -5.88 8.63 7.15
N TRP A 165 -6.69 8.88 6.12
CA TRP A 165 -8.09 8.47 6.08
C TRP A 165 -8.25 6.94 6.23
N ALA A 166 -7.49 6.17 5.46
CA ALA A 166 -7.57 4.70 5.48
C ALA A 166 -7.13 4.11 6.83
N THR A 167 -6.18 4.75 7.51
CA THR A 167 -5.75 4.33 8.85
C THR A 167 -6.85 4.57 9.87
N LEU A 168 -7.55 5.71 9.81
CA LEU A 168 -8.70 5.99 10.68
C LEU A 168 -9.86 5.04 10.40
N GLU A 169 -10.23 4.89 9.13
CA GLU A 169 -11.32 4.01 8.71
C GLU A 169 -11.09 2.57 9.18
N HIS A 170 -9.86 2.05 9.01
CA HIS A 170 -9.52 0.71 9.46
C HIS A 170 -9.65 0.55 10.98
N LYS A 171 -9.21 1.55 11.76
CA LYS A 171 -9.36 1.54 13.23
C LYS A 171 -10.83 1.54 13.64
N VAL A 172 -11.66 2.36 13.00
CA VAL A 172 -13.11 2.41 13.25
C VAL A 172 -13.76 1.09 12.88
N ARG A 173 -13.53 0.59 11.66
CA ARG A 173 -14.07 -0.69 11.19
C ARG A 173 -13.68 -1.84 12.11
N TYR A 174 -12.45 -1.85 12.59
CA TYR A 174 -11.97 -2.83 13.56
C TYR A 174 -12.71 -2.74 14.91
N LYS A 175 -12.94 -1.53 15.44
CA LYS A 175 -13.66 -1.32 16.71
C LYS A 175 -15.11 -1.82 16.63
N TYR A 176 -15.77 -1.61 15.50
CA TYR A 176 -17.18 -1.95 15.29
C TYR A 176 -17.42 -3.33 14.64
N ASP A 177 -16.39 -4.20 14.56
CA ASP A 177 -16.48 -5.53 13.94
C ASP A 177 -17.09 -5.48 12.52
N GLY A 178 -16.73 -4.45 11.75
CA GLY A 178 -17.27 -4.22 10.41
C GLY A 178 -18.66 -3.57 10.35
N LYS A 179 -19.42 -3.53 11.45
CA LYS A 179 -20.77 -2.94 11.53
C LYS A 179 -20.73 -1.49 12.00
N ILE A 180 -20.16 -0.63 11.17
CA ILE A 180 -20.05 0.81 11.48
C ILE A 180 -21.47 1.43 11.44
N PRO A 181 -21.87 2.22 12.45
CA PRO A 181 -23.13 2.96 12.41
C PRO A 181 -23.23 3.85 11.16
N GLU A 182 -24.41 3.91 10.53
CA GLU A 182 -24.61 4.59 9.24
C GLU A 182 -24.14 6.05 9.27
N LYS A 183 -24.49 6.82 10.31
CA LYS A 183 -24.06 8.20 10.47
C LYS A 183 -22.52 8.35 10.44
N LEU A 184 -21.80 7.43 11.07
CA LEU A 184 -20.33 7.44 11.08
C LEU A 184 -19.75 6.98 9.74
N SER A 185 -20.40 6.02 9.08
CA SER A 185 -20.02 5.59 7.72
C SER A 185 -20.17 6.74 6.71
N ASN A 186 -21.28 7.47 6.78
CA ASN A 186 -21.54 8.64 5.93
C ASN A 186 -20.54 9.76 6.19
N GLU A 187 -20.17 10.00 7.45
CA GLU A 187 -19.14 10.98 7.80
C GLU A 187 -17.77 10.59 7.24
N LEU A 188 -17.36 9.33 7.41
CA LEU A 188 -16.11 8.82 6.81
C LEU A 188 -16.11 8.99 5.28
N GLN A 189 -17.22 8.70 4.62
CA GLN A 189 -17.35 8.88 3.18
C GLN A 189 -17.24 10.36 2.78
N ASN A 190 -17.86 11.27 3.54
CA ASN A 190 -17.76 12.71 3.32
C ASN A 190 -16.33 13.21 3.48
N CYS A 191 -15.64 12.82 4.55
CA CYS A 191 -14.23 13.15 4.75
C CYS A 191 -13.34 12.65 3.61
N SER A 192 -13.61 11.46 3.06
CA SER A 192 -12.86 10.94 1.90
C SER A 192 -13.03 11.83 0.66
N LYS A 193 -14.25 12.32 0.40
CA LYS A 193 -14.51 13.23 -0.72
C LYS A 193 -13.75 14.54 -0.55
N GLN A 194 -13.82 15.15 0.63
CA GLN A 194 -13.11 16.41 0.93
C GLN A 194 -11.59 16.25 0.85
N ILE A 195 -11.05 15.13 1.33
CA ILE A 195 -9.63 14.81 1.20
C ILE A 195 -9.22 14.75 -0.27
N ASN A 196 -10.01 14.12 -1.12
CA ASN A 196 -9.69 14.04 -2.55
C ASN A 196 -9.73 15.42 -3.22
N GLU A 197 -10.73 16.25 -2.91
CA GLU A 197 -10.82 17.62 -3.42
C GLU A 197 -9.64 18.49 -2.96
N LEU A 198 -9.19 18.30 -1.71
CA LEU A 198 -8.03 18.98 -1.18
C LEU A 198 -6.74 18.54 -1.89
N ASP A 199 -6.53 17.23 -2.04
CA ASP A 199 -5.37 16.68 -2.77
C ASP A 199 -5.30 17.23 -4.21
N GLU A 200 -6.45 17.33 -4.90
CA GLU A 200 -6.54 17.90 -6.25
C GLU A 200 -6.18 19.39 -6.28
N ARG A 201 -6.70 20.18 -5.32
CA ARG A 201 -6.38 21.62 -5.22
C ARG A 201 -4.91 21.86 -4.88
N MET A 202 -4.35 21.10 -3.95
CA MET A 202 -2.94 21.20 -3.58
C MET A 202 -2.03 20.87 -4.76
N TYR A 203 -2.41 19.89 -5.58
CA TYR A 203 -1.68 19.59 -6.81
C TYR A 203 -1.75 20.72 -7.85
N LEU A 204 -2.90 21.41 -7.98
CA LEU A 204 -3.01 22.58 -8.87
C LEU A 204 -2.13 23.74 -8.40
N ILE A 205 -2.06 24.00 -7.09
CA ILE A 205 -1.17 25.02 -6.52
C ILE A 205 0.28 24.68 -6.84
N HIS A 206 0.70 23.44 -6.63
CA HIS A 206 2.05 22.99 -6.97
C HIS A 206 2.39 23.23 -8.45
N LYS A 207 1.47 22.89 -9.36
CA LYS A 207 1.66 23.19 -10.80
C LYS A 207 1.84 24.67 -11.09
N VAL A 208 1.06 25.54 -10.44
CA VAL A 208 1.18 26.99 -10.62
C VAL A 208 2.54 27.47 -10.13
N VAL A 209 3.01 26.98 -8.98
CA VAL A 209 4.35 27.29 -8.44
C VAL A 209 5.44 26.82 -9.40
N ASP A 210 5.34 25.61 -9.96
CA ASP A 210 6.32 25.12 -10.94
C ASP A 210 6.35 25.99 -12.20
N MET A 211 5.19 26.42 -12.70
CA MET A 211 5.10 27.34 -13.85
C MET A 211 5.73 28.71 -13.55
N ILE A 212 5.55 29.23 -12.33
CA ILE A 212 6.17 30.46 -11.82
C ILE A 212 7.68 30.31 -11.64
N ASN A 213 8.18 29.12 -11.31
CA ASN A 213 9.61 28.89 -11.16
C ASN A 213 10.31 28.67 -12.52
N GLN A 214 9.58 28.11 -13.51
CA GLN A 214 10.09 27.84 -14.87
C GLN A 214 10.04 29.08 -15.78
N SER A 215 9.20 30.05 -15.45
CA SER A 215 9.09 31.34 -16.12
C SER A 215 9.50 32.37 -15.08
N GLU A 216 10.56 33.17 -15.22
CA GLU A 216 10.90 34.26 -14.26
C GLU A 216 9.72 35.26 -14.11
N VAL A 217 8.64 34.88 -13.42
CA VAL A 217 7.36 35.59 -13.41
C VAL A 217 7.10 36.07 -12.00
N ASP A 218 7.10 37.39 -11.90
CA ASP A 218 6.89 38.13 -10.67
C ASP A 218 5.47 37.92 -10.14
N ILE A 219 5.38 37.31 -8.94
CA ILE A 219 4.13 36.91 -8.28
C ILE A 219 3.25 38.14 -7.98
N GLU A 220 3.84 39.34 -7.90
CA GLU A 220 3.14 40.61 -7.70
C GLU A 220 2.22 41.02 -8.86
N ARG A 221 2.28 40.35 -10.02
CA ARG A 221 1.39 40.63 -11.17
C ARG A 221 0.12 39.78 -11.22
N ILE A 222 -0.02 38.77 -10.36
CA ILE A 222 -1.23 37.95 -10.30
C ILE A 222 -2.14 38.56 -9.22
N GLY A 223 -2.98 39.51 -9.65
CA GLY A 223 -3.98 40.14 -8.78
C GLY A 223 -4.98 39.11 -8.26
N TYR A 224 -5.15 39.09 -6.94
CA TYR A 224 -6.22 38.37 -6.23
C TYR A 224 -7.59 38.98 -6.51
#